data_AF-A0A455BMK6-F1
#
_entry.id   AF-A0A455BMK6-F1
#
_cell.length_a   1.000
_cell.length_b   1.000
_cell.length_c   1.000
_cell.angle_alpha   90.00
_cell.angle_beta   90.00
_cell.angle_gamma   90.00
#
_symmetry.space_group_name_H-M   'P 1'
#
loop_
_entity.id
_entity.type
_entity.pdbx_description
1 polymer ?
#
loop_
_entity_poly.entity_id
_entity_poly.type
_entity_poly.pdbx_seq_one_letter_code
_entity_poly.pdbx_strand_id
1 'polypeptide(L)'
;MKKKQQQQHPGSGADPWPHGAPLGGAPPGLGSWKRRVSLLPLLRFSLRDYGFCMATLLVFCLGSLFYQLGGGPPRFLLDLRQYLGNSTYLDDHGPPPSKTLPFPSQVVYNRVGKCGSRTVVLLLRILSEKHGFNLVTSDIHNKTRLTKNEQMELIKNISTAEQPYLFTRHVHFLNFSRFGGDQPVYINIIRDPVNRFLSNYFFRRFGDWRGEQNHMIRTPSMSQEERYLDINECILANYPECSNPRLFYIIPYFCGQHPRCREPGEWALERAKLNVNENFLLVGILEELEDVLLLLERFLPHYFKGVLSIYKDPEPRRQVLPPKGTE
;
A
#
# COMPACT_ATOMS: atom_id res chain seq x y z
N MET A 1 -65.46 -7.02 4.76
CA MET A 1 -65.84 -7.61 6.07
C MET A 1 -64.55 -7.85 6.87
N LYS A 2 -64.39 -7.32 8.10
CA LYS A 2 -64.43 -8.04 9.42
C LYS A 2 -63.62 -9.35 9.44
N LYS A 3 -62.68 -9.66 10.37
CA LYS A 3 -62.01 -9.00 11.55
C LYS A 3 -60.48 -8.89 11.28
N LYS A 4 -59.53 -8.28 12.03
CA LYS A 4 -59.38 -7.42 13.25
C LYS A 4 -59.62 -7.94 14.69
N GLN A 5 -58.53 -8.33 15.39
CA GLN A 5 -58.29 -8.42 16.86
C GLN A 5 -56.74 -8.57 17.04
N GLN A 6 -55.91 -7.89 17.85
CA GLN A 6 -55.98 -6.74 18.81
C GLN A 6 -56.03 -7.03 20.34
N GLN A 7 -54.86 -7.05 21.00
CA GLN A 7 -54.50 -6.76 22.43
C GLN A 7 -52.99 -6.37 22.41
N GLN A 8 -52.41 -5.30 23.00
CA GLN A 8 -52.47 -4.62 24.33
C GLN A 8 -51.72 -5.39 25.44
N HIS A 9 -50.55 -4.97 25.98
CA HIS A 9 -50.14 -3.76 26.76
C HIS A 9 -50.48 -3.86 28.29
N PRO A 10 -49.79 -3.15 29.23
CA PRO A 10 -48.66 -2.20 29.13
C PRO A 10 -47.51 -2.39 30.19
N GLY A 11 -46.53 -1.45 30.19
CA GLY A 11 -45.78 -0.98 31.38
C GLY A 11 -44.30 -1.41 31.52
N SER A 12 -43.39 -0.71 32.21
CA SER A 12 -43.14 0.75 32.46
C SER A 12 -42.13 0.89 33.63
N GLY A 13 -41.03 1.61 33.45
CA GLY A 13 -40.08 1.93 34.54
C GLY A 13 -38.69 2.35 34.01
N ALA A 14 -38.07 3.39 34.59
CA ALA A 14 -36.83 3.96 34.09
C ALA A 14 -35.96 4.61 35.19
N ASP A 15 -34.64 4.39 35.07
CA ASP A 15 -33.53 5.28 35.46
C ASP A 15 -33.38 5.69 36.97
N PRO A 16 -32.38 6.50 37.38
CA PRO A 16 -31.03 5.96 37.61
C PRO A 16 -30.21 6.50 38.82
N TRP A 17 -29.13 5.79 39.21
CA TRP A 17 -27.98 6.30 40.00
C TRP A 17 -28.32 6.83 41.44
N PRO A 18 -27.39 7.34 42.30
CA PRO A 18 -25.95 7.61 42.15
C PRO A 18 -25.02 7.06 43.27
N HIS A 19 -23.76 7.51 43.27
CA HIS A 19 -22.71 7.22 44.26
C HIS A 19 -22.91 7.93 45.61
N GLY A 20 -22.25 7.43 46.66
CA GLY A 20 -22.04 8.17 47.92
C GLY A 20 -20.92 7.59 48.79
N ALA A 21 -19.98 8.43 49.22
CA ALA A 21 -18.99 8.15 50.25
C ALA A 21 -18.84 9.41 51.14
N PRO A 22 -18.53 9.28 52.43
CA PRO A 22 -17.75 10.34 53.08
C PRO A 22 -16.75 9.89 54.16
N LEU A 23 -15.60 10.57 54.12
CA LEU A 23 -14.86 11.22 55.23
C LEU A 23 -14.42 10.40 56.47
N GLY A 24 -13.10 10.51 56.72
CA GLY A 24 -12.41 9.96 57.88
C GLY A 24 -12.53 10.75 59.18
N GLY A 25 -11.80 10.27 60.19
CA GLY A 25 -11.66 10.87 61.53
C GLY A 25 -10.31 10.50 62.16
N ALA A 26 -9.85 11.28 63.15
CA ALA A 26 -8.51 11.22 63.73
C ALA A 26 -8.55 11.13 65.29
N PRO A 27 -7.45 10.75 65.97
CA PRO A 27 -7.49 10.15 67.33
C PRO A 27 -7.36 11.15 68.50
N PRO A 28 -7.75 10.75 69.72
CA PRO A 28 -6.77 10.24 70.72
C PRO A 28 -7.26 8.96 71.46
N GLY A 29 -6.53 8.30 72.36
CA GLY A 29 -5.11 8.42 72.77
C GLY A 29 -4.82 7.80 74.17
N LEU A 30 -3.58 7.33 74.39
CA LEU A 30 -3.03 6.70 75.62
C LEU A 30 -3.64 5.36 76.11
N GLY A 31 -2.77 4.41 76.51
CA GLY A 31 -3.18 3.14 77.14
C GLY A 31 -2.10 2.05 77.10
N SER A 32 -1.12 2.07 78.00
CA SER A 32 0.03 1.15 77.97
C SER A 32 -0.19 -0.11 78.81
N TRP A 33 -0.01 -1.30 78.22
CA TRP A 33 0.51 -2.47 78.94
C TRP A 33 1.27 -3.47 78.05
N LYS A 34 2.13 -4.27 78.69
CA LYS A 34 3.22 -5.03 78.05
C LYS A 34 2.86 -6.51 77.88
N ARG A 35 3.17 -7.12 76.71
CA ARG A 35 4.10 -8.27 76.60
C ARG A 35 4.30 -8.80 75.16
N ARG A 36 5.57 -9.13 74.88
CA ARG A 36 6.08 -10.05 73.83
C ARG A 36 5.67 -9.78 72.37
N VAL A 37 6.48 -8.95 71.72
CA VAL A 37 6.75 -9.08 70.28
C VAL A 37 7.43 -10.43 70.02
N SER A 38 6.90 -11.24 69.11
CA SER A 38 7.63 -12.36 68.50
C SER A 38 8.33 -11.86 67.24
N LEU A 39 9.62 -11.58 67.34
CA LEU A 39 10.46 -11.27 66.17
C LEU A 39 10.72 -12.55 65.36
N LEU A 40 10.48 -12.44 64.04
CA LEU A 40 11.04 -13.25 62.96
C LEU A 40 10.83 -14.78 63.00
N PRO A 41 10.23 -15.39 61.95
CA PRO A 41 10.50 -16.79 61.67
C PRO A 41 11.95 -16.93 61.22
N LEU A 42 12.84 -17.28 62.15
CA LEU A 42 14.24 -17.59 61.86
C LEU A 42 14.32 -18.76 60.87
N LEU A 43 14.56 -18.44 59.60
CA LEU A 43 14.93 -19.37 58.55
C LEU A 43 16.19 -20.13 58.97
N ARG A 44 15.98 -21.33 59.53
CA ARG A 44 17.04 -22.31 59.80
C ARG A 44 17.53 -22.91 58.48
N PHE A 45 18.20 -22.11 57.66
CA PHE A 45 19.08 -22.65 56.62
C PHE A 45 20.08 -23.58 57.30
N SER A 46 20.10 -24.86 56.92
CA SER A 46 21.13 -25.75 57.43
C SER A 46 22.49 -25.32 56.89
N LEU A 47 23.55 -25.54 57.67
CA LEU A 47 24.92 -25.49 57.14
C LEU A 47 25.08 -26.42 55.92
N ARG A 48 24.28 -27.50 55.84
CA ARG A 48 24.22 -28.37 54.67
C ARG A 48 23.60 -27.70 53.44
N ASP A 49 22.58 -26.86 53.62
CA ASP A 49 21.86 -26.21 52.52
C ASP A 49 22.67 -25.00 52.00
N TYR A 50 23.29 -24.25 52.91
CA TYR A 50 24.30 -23.24 52.55
C TYR A 50 25.50 -23.90 51.85
N GLY A 51 25.99 -25.03 52.35
CA GLY A 51 27.05 -25.82 51.71
C GLY A 51 26.67 -26.28 50.29
N PHE A 52 25.43 -26.73 50.08
CA PHE A 52 24.92 -27.12 48.76
C PHE A 52 24.83 -25.92 47.82
N CYS A 53 24.32 -24.78 48.29
CA CYS A 53 24.23 -23.54 47.53
C CYS A 53 25.63 -23.03 47.12
N MET A 54 26.57 -22.96 48.07
CA MET A 54 27.96 -22.57 47.81
C MET A 54 28.68 -23.56 46.89
N ALA A 55 28.38 -24.85 46.97
CA ALA A 55 28.91 -25.85 46.02
C ALA A 55 28.35 -25.63 44.61
N THR A 56 27.04 -25.37 44.44
CA THR A 56 26.46 -25.05 43.13
C THR A 56 27.00 -23.74 42.55
N LEU A 57 27.21 -22.72 43.37
CA LEU A 57 27.89 -21.48 42.99
C LEU A 57 29.34 -21.74 42.57
N LEU A 58 30.10 -22.53 43.32
CA LEU A 58 31.49 -22.84 42.98
C LEU A 58 31.59 -23.66 41.69
N VAL A 59 30.70 -24.62 41.45
CA VAL A 59 30.61 -25.36 40.18
C VAL A 59 30.23 -24.43 39.02
N PHE A 60 29.30 -23.49 39.22
CA PHE A 60 28.92 -22.51 38.20
C PHE A 60 30.08 -21.54 37.89
N CYS A 61 30.78 -21.02 38.90
CA CYS A 61 31.94 -20.15 38.73
C CYS A 61 33.11 -20.87 38.05
N LEU A 62 33.40 -22.13 38.42
CA LEU A 62 34.41 -22.94 37.74
C LEU A 62 34.00 -23.24 36.30
N GLY A 63 32.73 -23.57 36.04
CA GLY A 63 32.19 -23.76 34.70
C GLY A 63 32.32 -22.50 33.83
N SER A 64 32.02 -21.32 34.38
CA SER A 64 32.23 -20.02 33.73
C SER A 64 33.71 -19.75 33.46
N LEU A 65 34.60 -20.08 34.40
CA LEU A 65 36.04 -19.90 34.24
C LEU A 65 36.62 -20.81 33.15
N PHE A 66 36.22 -22.08 33.11
CA PHE A 66 36.59 -22.99 32.02
C PHE A 66 36.00 -22.57 30.67
N TYR A 67 34.78 -22.03 30.65
CA TYR A 67 34.14 -21.46 29.45
C TYR A 67 34.89 -20.22 28.92
N GLN A 68 35.37 -19.35 29.82
CA GLN A 68 36.17 -18.18 29.47
C GLN A 68 37.59 -18.56 29.01
N LEU A 69 38.24 -19.52 29.66
CA LEU A 69 39.55 -20.05 29.27
C LEU A 69 39.50 -20.91 27.98
N GLY A 70 38.35 -21.53 27.69
CA GLY A 70 38.12 -22.37 26.51
C GLY A 70 37.87 -21.62 25.20
N GLY A 71 37.97 -20.29 25.19
CA GLY A 71 37.77 -19.47 23.98
C GLY A 71 36.32 -19.04 23.72
N GLY A 72 35.40 -19.22 24.68
CA GLY A 72 34.03 -18.73 24.61
C GLY A 72 32.98 -19.75 24.15
N PRO A 73 31.82 -19.31 23.62
CA PRO A 73 30.68 -20.19 23.37
C PRO A 73 30.95 -21.28 22.32
N PRO A 74 30.44 -22.52 22.52
CA PRO A 74 30.44 -23.54 21.48
C PRO A 74 29.63 -23.08 20.27
N ARG A 75 30.05 -23.47 19.06
CA ARG A 75 29.52 -22.98 17.77
C ARG A 75 27.99 -22.97 17.70
N PHE A 76 27.32 -24.01 18.19
CA PHE A 76 25.85 -24.08 18.25
C PHE A 76 25.18 -22.86 18.91
N LEU A 77 25.78 -22.23 19.92
CA LEU A 77 25.23 -21.01 20.54
C LEU A 77 25.52 -19.73 19.73
N LEU A 78 26.58 -19.72 18.91
CA LEU A 78 26.84 -18.67 17.93
C LEU A 78 25.87 -18.81 16.74
N ASP A 79 25.64 -20.04 16.26
CA ASP A 79 24.63 -20.34 15.24
C ASP A 79 23.22 -19.97 15.72
N LEU A 80 22.88 -20.29 16.98
CA LEU A 80 21.61 -19.91 17.59
C LEU A 80 21.45 -18.39 17.73
N ARG A 81 22.53 -17.64 18.04
CA ARG A 81 22.53 -16.17 17.99
C ARG A 81 22.27 -15.66 16.57
N GLN A 82 22.78 -16.33 15.54
CA GLN A 82 22.54 -15.96 14.15
C GLN A 82 21.08 -16.22 13.72
N TYR A 83 20.39 -17.19 14.32
CA TYR A 83 18.94 -17.42 14.13
C TYR A 83 18.04 -16.50 14.98
N LEU A 84 18.46 -16.09 16.17
CA LEU A 84 17.67 -15.23 17.07
C LEU A 84 17.89 -13.73 16.84
N GLY A 85 18.88 -13.35 16.02
CA GLY A 85 19.24 -11.96 15.72
C GLY A 85 20.14 -11.31 16.76
N ASN A 86 20.80 -10.22 16.37
CA ASN A 86 21.62 -9.44 17.30
C ASN A 86 20.72 -8.58 18.20
N SER A 87 20.71 -8.90 19.50
CA SER A 87 20.30 -7.95 20.52
C SER A 87 21.41 -6.90 20.68
N THR A 88 21.21 -5.69 20.11
CA THR A 88 22.12 -4.56 20.30
C THR A 88 21.63 -3.67 21.43
N TYR A 89 22.43 -3.55 22.49
CA TYR A 89 22.07 -2.77 23.67
C TYR A 89 23.09 -1.68 24.07
N LEU A 90 24.34 -1.69 23.56
CA LEU A 90 25.38 -0.77 24.07
C LEU A 90 26.32 -0.05 23.07
N ASP A 91 26.56 -0.52 21.83
CA ASP A 91 27.68 0.00 20.99
C ASP A 91 27.31 0.37 19.51
N ASP A 92 26.09 0.87 19.24
CA ASP A 92 25.63 1.19 17.87
C ASP A 92 25.78 2.67 17.44
N HIS A 93 26.53 3.50 18.18
CA HIS A 93 26.70 4.93 17.88
C HIS A 93 27.89 5.25 16.95
N GLY A 94 27.81 4.69 15.74
CA GLY A 94 28.38 5.37 14.57
C GLY A 94 27.70 6.73 14.32
N PRO A 95 28.19 7.55 13.37
CA PRO A 95 27.52 8.80 13.02
C PRO A 95 26.06 8.50 12.63
N PRO A 96 25.07 9.22 13.18
CA PRO A 96 23.67 8.84 13.02
C PRO A 96 23.31 8.79 11.54
N PRO A 97 22.74 7.68 11.04
CA PRO A 97 22.39 7.57 9.63
C PRO A 97 21.45 8.70 9.26
N SER A 98 21.70 9.31 8.09
CA SER A 98 20.97 10.48 7.60
C SER A 98 19.46 10.30 7.78
N LYS A 99 18.85 11.11 8.65
CA LYS A 99 17.39 11.15 8.85
C LYS A 99 16.66 11.89 7.71
N THR A 100 17.17 11.76 6.49
CA THR A 100 16.30 11.56 5.34
C THR A 100 15.36 10.41 5.67
N LEU A 101 14.06 10.70 5.80
CA LEU A 101 13.03 9.67 5.88
C LEU A 101 13.22 8.70 4.70
N PRO A 102 12.94 7.38 4.85
CA PRO A 102 12.92 6.47 3.72
C PRO A 102 11.72 6.82 2.83
N PHE A 103 11.90 7.80 1.94
CA PHE A 103 10.97 8.10 0.86
C PHE A 103 10.70 6.80 0.08
N PRO A 104 9.44 6.50 -0.26
CA PRO A 104 9.07 5.16 -0.70
C PRO A 104 9.80 4.77 -1.98
N SER A 105 10.78 3.88 -1.84
CA SER A 105 11.66 3.36 -2.90
C SER A 105 10.98 2.39 -3.87
N GLN A 106 9.69 2.14 -3.65
CA GLN A 106 8.86 1.19 -4.38
C GLN A 106 7.54 1.89 -4.74
N VAL A 107 7.43 2.40 -5.97
CA VAL A 107 6.24 3.13 -6.45
C VAL A 107 5.55 2.36 -7.56
N VAL A 108 4.21 2.27 -7.53
CA VAL A 108 3.41 1.63 -8.59
C VAL A 108 2.43 2.63 -9.21
N TYR A 109 2.59 2.88 -10.51
CA TYR A 109 1.61 3.56 -11.35
C TYR A 109 0.80 2.54 -12.17
N ASN A 110 -0.30 2.03 -11.60
CA ASN A 110 -1.18 1.06 -12.29
C ASN A 110 -2.12 1.75 -13.30
N ARG A 111 -1.51 2.45 -14.26
CA ARG A 111 -2.10 3.44 -15.16
C ARG A 111 -3.44 3.05 -15.80
N VAL A 112 -4.47 3.86 -15.57
CA VAL A 112 -5.79 3.70 -16.18
C VAL A 112 -5.75 4.05 -17.68
N GLY A 113 -6.40 3.23 -18.51
CA GLY A 113 -6.51 3.47 -19.95
C GLY A 113 -7.21 4.80 -20.28
N LYS A 114 -6.62 5.57 -21.22
CA LYS A 114 -7.11 6.87 -21.75
C LYS A 114 -7.06 8.06 -20.76
N CYS A 115 -6.37 7.92 -19.63
CA CYS A 115 -6.15 8.98 -18.64
C CYS A 115 -4.74 9.58 -18.76
N GLY A 116 -4.38 10.14 -19.93
CA GLY A 116 -3.10 10.83 -20.18
C GLY A 116 -1.80 9.99 -20.10
N SER A 117 -1.88 8.72 -19.72
CA SER A 117 -0.75 7.93 -19.21
C SER A 117 0.43 7.71 -20.16
N ARG A 118 0.31 8.01 -21.46
CA ARG A 118 1.47 8.05 -22.39
C ARG A 118 2.37 9.26 -22.10
N THR A 119 1.78 10.43 -21.85
CA THR A 119 2.51 11.65 -21.50
C THR A 119 3.23 11.47 -20.17
N VAL A 120 2.54 10.90 -19.18
CA VAL A 120 3.12 10.59 -17.86
C VAL A 120 4.32 9.66 -17.99
N VAL A 121 4.23 8.59 -18.79
CA VAL A 121 5.37 7.68 -19.01
C VAL A 121 6.51 8.28 -19.83
N LEU A 122 6.24 9.28 -20.70
CA LEU A 122 7.30 10.04 -21.36
C LEU A 122 8.07 10.91 -20.36
N LEU A 123 7.36 11.61 -19.45
CA LEU A 123 7.99 12.36 -18.36
C LEU A 123 8.81 11.43 -17.46
N LEU A 124 8.24 10.29 -17.07
CA LEU A 124 8.91 9.30 -16.21
C LEU A 124 10.22 8.77 -16.79
N ARG A 125 10.36 8.61 -18.11
CA ARG A 125 11.63 8.20 -18.76
C ARG A 125 12.73 9.23 -18.56
N ILE A 126 12.44 10.49 -18.91
CA ILE A 126 13.34 11.63 -18.73
C ILE A 126 13.72 11.78 -17.25
N LEU A 127 12.76 11.54 -16.35
CA LEU A 127 12.99 11.58 -14.90
C LEU A 127 13.83 10.40 -14.38
N SER A 128 13.66 9.17 -14.90
CA SER A 128 14.51 8.02 -14.50
C SER A 128 15.97 8.23 -14.91
N GLU A 129 16.20 8.75 -16.11
CA GLU A 129 17.55 9.09 -16.60
C GLU A 129 18.17 10.23 -15.77
N LYS A 130 17.38 11.23 -15.40
CA LYS A 130 17.82 12.41 -14.63
C LYS A 130 18.08 12.14 -13.15
N HIS A 131 17.31 11.25 -12.52
CA HIS A 131 17.35 11.01 -11.07
C HIS A 131 17.89 9.63 -10.67
N GLY A 132 18.17 8.75 -11.63
CA GLY A 132 18.79 7.43 -11.38
C GLY A 132 17.87 6.40 -10.71
N PHE A 133 16.57 6.38 -11.05
CA PHE A 133 15.64 5.36 -10.56
C PHE A 133 15.21 4.39 -11.68
N ASN A 134 14.92 3.14 -11.31
CA ASN A 134 14.56 2.09 -12.26
C ASN A 134 13.09 2.19 -12.71
N LEU A 135 12.85 2.64 -13.95
CA LEU A 135 11.51 2.70 -14.54
C LEU A 135 11.10 1.34 -15.12
N VAL A 136 10.41 0.53 -14.33
CA VAL A 136 10.03 -0.85 -14.71
C VAL A 136 8.74 -0.82 -15.55
N THR A 137 8.85 -1.14 -16.84
CA THR A 137 7.71 -1.35 -17.74
C THR A 137 7.46 -2.83 -18.01
N SER A 138 6.23 -3.18 -18.38
CA SER A 138 5.86 -4.54 -18.81
C SER A 138 5.18 -4.51 -20.18
N ASP A 139 5.66 -5.36 -21.10
CA ASP A 139 5.19 -5.45 -22.50
C ASP A 139 3.75 -5.92 -22.62
N ILE A 140 3.23 -6.59 -21.58
CA ILE A 140 1.84 -7.05 -21.50
C ILE A 140 0.90 -5.87 -21.22
N HIS A 141 0.58 -5.13 -22.28
CA HIS A 141 -0.23 -3.91 -22.22
C HIS A 141 -1.76 -4.13 -22.20
N ASN A 142 -2.24 -5.31 -22.62
CA ASN A 142 -3.66 -5.61 -22.82
C ASN A 142 -4.33 -6.37 -21.66
N LYS A 143 -3.58 -7.17 -20.89
CA LYS A 143 -4.09 -8.04 -19.83
C LYS A 143 -4.07 -7.33 -18.47
N THR A 144 -5.19 -6.70 -18.13
CA THR A 144 -5.37 -5.94 -16.87
C THR A 144 -5.85 -6.80 -15.69
N ARG A 145 -6.59 -7.87 -15.98
CA ARG A 145 -7.13 -8.87 -15.06
C ARG A 145 -6.20 -10.08 -15.04
N LEU A 146 -5.81 -10.55 -13.85
CA LEU A 146 -4.78 -11.58 -13.66
C LEU A 146 -5.28 -12.75 -12.80
N THR A 147 -4.83 -13.96 -13.10
CA THR A 147 -5.04 -15.15 -12.24
C THR A 147 -4.20 -15.05 -10.95
N LYS A 148 -4.45 -15.92 -9.95
CA LYS A 148 -3.64 -15.92 -8.71
C LYS A 148 -2.14 -16.11 -9.01
N ASN A 149 -1.82 -16.99 -9.95
CA ASN A 149 -0.44 -17.32 -10.30
C ASN A 149 0.25 -16.15 -11.01
N GLU A 150 -0.45 -15.52 -11.96
CA GLU A 150 0.03 -14.32 -12.66
C GLU A 150 0.19 -13.11 -11.72
N GLN A 151 -0.61 -13.02 -10.65
CA GLN A 151 -0.42 -12.00 -9.61
C GLN A 151 0.86 -12.27 -8.81
N MET A 152 1.09 -13.51 -8.37
CA MET A 152 2.32 -13.91 -7.64
C MET A 152 3.58 -13.71 -8.50
N GLU A 153 3.53 -14.12 -9.77
CA GLU A 153 4.61 -13.95 -10.74
C GLU A 153 4.91 -12.47 -11.00
N LEU A 154 3.89 -11.65 -11.27
CA LEU A 154 4.08 -10.22 -11.52
C LEU A 154 4.59 -9.49 -10.26
N ILE A 155 4.08 -9.82 -9.08
CA ILE A 155 4.56 -9.26 -7.81
C ILE A 155 6.03 -9.63 -7.59
N LYS A 156 6.39 -10.92 -7.75
CA LYS A 156 7.78 -11.37 -7.63
C LYS A 156 8.69 -10.59 -8.58
N ASN A 157 8.33 -10.49 -9.86
CA ASN A 157 9.14 -9.83 -10.88
C ASN A 157 9.29 -8.32 -10.64
N ILE A 158 8.31 -7.67 -10.00
CA ILE A 158 8.40 -6.26 -9.57
C ILE A 158 9.29 -6.13 -8.32
N SER A 159 9.08 -6.96 -7.29
CA SER A 159 9.85 -6.92 -6.04
C SER A 159 11.32 -7.34 -6.20
N THR A 160 11.69 -8.03 -7.29
CA THR A 160 13.09 -8.28 -7.66
C THR A 160 13.78 -7.12 -8.40
N ALA A 161 13.08 -6.02 -8.68
CA ALA A 161 13.71 -4.85 -9.29
C ALA A 161 14.57 -4.10 -8.27
N GLU A 162 15.76 -3.67 -8.71
CA GLU A 162 16.66 -2.84 -7.91
C GLU A 162 16.00 -1.49 -7.56
N GLN A 163 16.14 -1.09 -6.30
CA GLN A 163 15.49 0.08 -5.73
C GLN A 163 16.43 1.31 -5.75
N PRO A 164 15.92 2.54 -5.95
CA PRO A 164 14.50 2.89 -6.08
C PRO A 164 13.92 2.55 -7.46
N TYR A 165 12.71 1.99 -7.50
CA TYR A 165 12.00 1.69 -8.74
C TYR A 165 10.63 2.38 -8.81
N LEU A 166 10.15 2.59 -10.05
CA LEU A 166 8.76 2.94 -10.34
C LEU A 166 8.20 2.00 -11.41
N PHE A 167 7.22 1.18 -11.06
CA PHE A 167 6.58 0.23 -11.97
C PHE A 167 5.34 0.84 -12.64
N THR A 168 5.20 0.65 -13.97
CA THR A 168 4.05 1.15 -14.75
C THR A 168 3.47 0.10 -15.70
N ARG A 169 2.21 -0.28 -15.47
CA ARG A 169 1.43 -1.19 -16.35
C ARG A 169 -0.07 -0.88 -16.31
N HIS A 170 -0.79 -1.19 -17.39
CA HIS A 170 -2.25 -1.29 -17.37
C HIS A 170 -2.65 -2.58 -16.62
N VAL A 171 -2.91 -2.46 -15.32
CA VAL A 171 -3.28 -3.58 -14.44
C VAL A 171 -4.21 -3.08 -13.34
N HIS A 172 -5.18 -3.89 -12.91
CA HIS A 172 -5.98 -3.54 -11.73
C HIS A 172 -5.13 -3.71 -10.46
N PHE A 173 -5.45 -2.95 -9.42
CA PHE A 173 -4.77 -2.94 -8.12
C PHE A 173 -4.40 -4.34 -7.60
N LEU A 174 -3.17 -4.45 -7.11
CA LEU A 174 -2.58 -5.65 -6.53
C LEU A 174 -2.24 -5.34 -5.07
N ASN A 175 -2.71 -6.19 -4.16
CA ASN A 175 -2.25 -6.16 -2.78
C ASN A 175 -1.05 -7.11 -2.68
N PHE A 176 0.14 -6.57 -2.46
CA PHE A 176 1.40 -7.31 -2.42
C PHE A 176 1.53 -8.11 -1.11
N SER A 177 1.06 -7.55 0.01
CA SER A 177 1.10 -8.19 1.34
C SER A 177 0.35 -9.52 1.38
N ARG A 178 -0.76 -9.65 0.63
CA ARG A 178 -1.51 -10.91 0.46
C ARG A 178 -0.69 -12.05 -0.15
N PHE A 179 0.42 -11.72 -0.80
CA PHE A 179 1.36 -12.67 -1.41
C PHE A 179 2.74 -12.66 -0.73
N GLY A 180 2.87 -12.02 0.43
CA GLY A 180 4.12 -11.97 1.20
C GLY A 180 5.17 -10.98 0.69
N GLY A 181 4.80 -10.07 -0.22
CA GLY A 181 5.66 -8.96 -0.65
C GLY A 181 5.35 -7.67 0.12
N ASP A 182 6.35 -6.80 0.25
CA ASP A 182 6.16 -5.44 0.76
C ASP A 182 5.14 -4.69 -0.10
N GLN A 183 4.28 -3.87 0.52
CA GLN A 183 3.29 -3.09 -0.20
C GLN A 183 3.92 -1.81 -0.78
N PRO A 184 4.08 -1.69 -2.11
CA PRO A 184 4.59 -0.47 -2.71
C PRO A 184 3.54 0.64 -2.61
N VAL A 185 4.00 1.89 -2.64
CA VAL A 185 3.13 3.06 -2.66
C VAL A 185 2.50 3.19 -4.03
N TYR A 186 1.17 3.18 -4.09
CA TYR A 186 0.46 3.38 -5.35
C TYR A 186 0.25 4.87 -5.66
N ILE A 187 0.33 5.20 -6.94
CA ILE A 187 -0.14 6.47 -7.50
C ILE A 187 -1.02 6.20 -8.72
N ASN A 188 -1.97 7.08 -9.03
CA ASN A 188 -2.67 7.03 -10.30
C ASN A 188 -3.11 8.40 -10.80
N ILE A 189 -3.48 8.46 -12.07
CA ILE A 189 -4.09 9.62 -12.71
C ILE A 189 -5.29 9.09 -13.49
N ILE A 190 -6.48 9.54 -13.09
CA ILE A 190 -7.76 9.22 -13.71
C ILE A 190 -8.21 10.37 -14.62
N ARG A 191 -9.44 10.30 -15.09
CA ARG A 191 -10.10 11.30 -15.93
C ARG A 191 -11.59 11.24 -15.63
N ASP A 192 -12.34 12.31 -15.87
CA ASP A 192 -13.80 12.24 -15.93
C ASP A 192 -14.28 10.99 -16.73
N PRO A 193 -15.18 10.15 -16.19
CA PRO A 193 -15.60 8.91 -16.83
C PRO A 193 -16.17 9.09 -18.25
N VAL A 194 -16.91 10.19 -18.50
CA VAL A 194 -17.53 10.45 -19.80
C VAL A 194 -16.45 10.80 -20.82
N ASN A 195 -15.63 11.81 -20.55
CA ASN A 195 -14.49 12.21 -21.37
C ASN A 195 -13.49 11.07 -21.63
N ARG A 196 -13.30 10.18 -20.64
CA ARG A 196 -12.52 8.94 -20.79
C ARG A 196 -13.17 7.94 -21.75
N PHE A 197 -14.50 7.80 -21.68
CA PHE A 197 -15.29 6.98 -22.61
C PHE A 197 -15.27 7.56 -24.03
N LEU A 198 -15.54 8.86 -24.22
CA LEU A 198 -15.44 9.55 -25.51
C LEU A 198 -14.06 9.31 -26.16
N SER A 199 -12.98 9.53 -25.39
CA SER A 199 -11.62 9.31 -25.85
C SER A 199 -11.34 7.85 -26.25
N ASN A 200 -12.02 6.88 -25.62
CA ASN A 200 -11.92 5.46 -25.97
C ASN A 200 -12.75 5.08 -27.21
N TYR A 201 -13.92 5.68 -27.39
CA TYR A 201 -14.82 5.49 -28.54
C TYR A 201 -14.11 5.87 -29.84
N PHE A 202 -13.65 7.12 -29.95
CA PHE A 202 -12.94 7.60 -31.15
C PHE A 202 -11.59 6.91 -31.35
N PHE A 203 -10.87 6.57 -30.29
CA PHE A 203 -9.60 5.83 -30.39
C PHE A 203 -9.74 4.43 -30.97
N ARG A 204 -10.86 3.73 -30.75
CA ARG A 204 -11.09 2.43 -31.40
C ARG A 204 -11.39 2.55 -32.89
N ARG A 205 -12.00 3.67 -33.30
CA ARG A 205 -12.42 3.97 -34.68
C ARG A 205 -11.28 4.51 -35.54
N PHE A 206 -10.56 5.50 -35.02
CA PHE A 206 -9.57 6.30 -35.77
C PHE A 206 -8.14 6.13 -35.26
N GLY A 207 -7.94 5.60 -34.04
CA GLY A 207 -6.61 5.43 -33.46
C GLY A 207 -6.07 6.72 -32.83
N ASP A 208 -4.81 7.03 -33.14
CA ASP A 208 -4.12 8.26 -32.76
C ASP A 208 -2.99 8.54 -33.76
N TRP A 209 -2.35 9.72 -33.68
CA TRP A 209 -1.33 10.19 -34.62
C TRP A 209 -0.16 9.21 -34.87
N ARG A 210 0.16 8.32 -33.93
CA ARG A 210 1.19 7.28 -34.16
C ARG A 210 0.69 6.11 -35.02
N GLY A 211 -0.62 5.85 -35.01
CA GLY A 211 -1.26 4.93 -35.95
C GLY A 211 -1.26 5.50 -37.36
N GLU A 212 -1.63 6.78 -37.49
CA GLU A 212 -1.62 7.54 -38.75
C GLU A 212 -0.23 7.52 -39.43
N GLN A 213 0.84 7.83 -38.69
CA GLN A 213 2.23 7.76 -39.18
C GLN A 213 2.70 6.39 -39.67
N ASN A 214 1.99 5.31 -39.32
CA ASN A 214 2.30 3.95 -39.77
C ASN A 214 1.20 3.39 -40.70
N HIS A 215 0.27 4.25 -41.15
CA HIS A 215 -0.95 3.90 -41.89
C HIS A 215 -1.79 2.77 -41.23
N MET A 216 -1.64 2.58 -39.91
CA MET A 216 -2.26 1.47 -39.17
C MET A 216 -3.68 1.81 -38.70
N ILE A 217 -4.67 1.28 -39.42
CA ILE A 217 -6.07 1.29 -38.98
C ILE A 217 -6.17 0.56 -37.62
N ARG A 218 -6.54 1.28 -36.55
CA ARG A 218 -6.45 0.75 -35.17
C ARG A 218 -7.30 -0.49 -34.91
N THR A 219 -8.46 -0.57 -35.57
CA THR A 219 -9.35 -1.74 -35.59
C THR A 219 -9.68 -2.04 -37.06
N PRO A 220 -8.93 -2.94 -37.73
CA PRO A 220 -9.15 -3.26 -39.14
C PRO A 220 -10.48 -3.98 -39.39
N SER A 221 -10.92 -4.82 -38.45
CA SER A 221 -12.15 -5.63 -38.53
C SER A 221 -13.44 -4.87 -38.25
N MET A 222 -13.40 -3.53 -38.21
CA MET A 222 -14.55 -2.67 -37.93
C MET A 222 -15.07 -2.10 -39.26
N SER A 223 -16.36 -2.20 -39.52
CA SER A 223 -16.97 -1.76 -40.79
C SER A 223 -16.88 -0.23 -40.96
N GLN A 224 -17.21 0.31 -42.13
CA GLN A 224 -17.22 1.77 -42.30
C GLN A 224 -18.39 2.39 -41.54
N GLU A 225 -19.53 1.72 -41.55
CA GLU A 225 -20.76 2.09 -40.83
C GLU A 225 -20.51 2.10 -39.33
N GLU A 226 -19.93 1.03 -38.76
CA GLU A 226 -19.51 1.00 -37.35
C GLU A 226 -18.51 2.12 -37.02
N ARG A 227 -17.56 2.40 -37.92
CA ARG A 227 -16.48 3.38 -37.72
C ARG A 227 -16.97 4.82 -37.71
N TYR A 228 -17.98 5.13 -38.51
CA TYR A 228 -18.57 6.47 -38.62
C TYR A 228 -19.89 6.65 -37.86
N LEU A 229 -20.43 5.58 -37.24
CA LEU A 229 -21.58 5.62 -36.34
C LEU A 229 -21.49 6.79 -35.35
N ASP A 230 -22.53 7.64 -35.33
CA ASP A 230 -22.57 8.75 -34.39
C ASP A 230 -22.65 8.26 -32.95
N ILE A 231 -22.02 9.00 -32.04
CA ILE A 231 -21.93 8.60 -30.64
C ILE A 231 -23.26 8.79 -29.90
N ASN A 232 -24.09 9.76 -30.29
CA ASN A 232 -25.42 9.95 -29.71
C ASN A 232 -26.35 8.82 -30.17
N GLU A 233 -26.31 8.47 -31.45
CA GLU A 233 -26.99 7.28 -31.98
C GLU A 233 -26.57 6.01 -31.22
N CYS A 234 -25.26 5.78 -31.06
CA CYS A 234 -24.72 4.63 -30.32
C CYS A 234 -25.21 4.56 -28.86
N ILE A 235 -25.36 5.71 -28.19
CA ILE A 235 -25.87 5.80 -26.81
C ILE A 235 -27.39 5.60 -26.77
N LEU A 236 -28.15 6.30 -27.62
CA LEU A 236 -29.62 6.30 -27.63
C LEU A 236 -30.19 4.94 -28.05
N ALA A 237 -29.57 4.27 -29.02
CA ALA A 237 -29.89 2.89 -29.39
C ALA A 237 -29.24 1.83 -28.46
N ASN A 238 -28.60 2.26 -27.36
CA ASN A 238 -28.06 1.40 -26.29
C ASN A 238 -27.06 0.32 -26.77
N TYR A 239 -26.26 0.62 -27.81
CA TYR A 239 -25.34 -0.35 -28.39
C TYR A 239 -24.37 -0.91 -27.34
N PRO A 240 -24.03 -2.22 -27.36
CA PRO A 240 -23.22 -2.88 -26.32
C PRO A 240 -21.81 -2.34 -26.07
N GLU A 241 -21.34 -1.36 -26.84
CA GLU A 241 -20.09 -0.65 -26.61
C GLU A 241 -20.21 0.76 -26.01
N CYS A 242 -21.41 1.36 -26.09
CA CYS A 242 -21.75 2.64 -25.49
C CYS A 242 -22.47 2.49 -24.14
N SER A 243 -22.90 1.27 -23.78
CA SER A 243 -23.69 0.97 -22.59
C SER A 243 -22.91 0.25 -21.46
N ASN A 244 -23.57 0.12 -20.30
CA ASN A 244 -23.07 -0.61 -19.13
C ASN A 244 -23.03 -2.13 -19.48
N PRO A 245 -21.95 -2.89 -19.21
CA PRO A 245 -20.85 -2.62 -18.28
C PRO A 245 -19.60 -1.93 -18.88
N ARG A 246 -19.57 -1.50 -20.15
CA ARG A 246 -18.31 -0.96 -20.73
C ARG A 246 -17.92 0.41 -20.20
N LEU A 247 -18.87 1.16 -19.64
CA LEU A 247 -18.64 2.40 -18.89
C LEU A 247 -17.96 2.14 -17.53
N PHE A 248 -18.22 0.98 -16.90
CA PHE A 248 -17.67 0.58 -15.60
C PHE A 248 -16.20 0.12 -15.74
N TYR A 249 -15.31 1.10 -15.93
CA TYR A 249 -13.88 0.85 -16.23
C TYR A 249 -12.93 1.36 -15.13
N ILE A 250 -13.19 2.52 -14.54
CA ILE A 250 -12.28 3.13 -13.54
C ILE A 250 -12.35 2.35 -12.21
N ILE A 251 -13.55 2.10 -11.68
CA ILE A 251 -13.75 1.40 -10.40
C ILE A 251 -13.03 0.03 -10.35
N PRO A 252 -13.11 -0.86 -11.37
CA PRO A 252 -12.34 -2.10 -11.41
C PRO A 252 -10.82 -1.94 -11.22
N TYR A 253 -10.21 -0.87 -11.74
CA TYR A 253 -8.76 -0.63 -11.60
C TYR A 253 -8.34 -0.39 -10.16
N PHE A 254 -9.20 0.20 -9.34
CA PHE A 254 -8.94 0.47 -7.91
C PHE A 254 -9.48 -0.65 -7.03
N CYS A 255 -10.65 -1.23 -7.32
CA CYS A 255 -11.19 -2.40 -6.62
C CYS A 255 -10.25 -3.63 -6.71
N GLY A 256 -9.55 -3.78 -7.85
CA GLY A 256 -8.48 -4.75 -8.02
C GLY A 256 -8.88 -6.03 -8.75
N GLN A 257 -8.25 -7.14 -8.37
CA GLN A 257 -8.33 -8.43 -9.07
C GLN A 257 -9.48 -9.35 -8.59
N HIS A 258 -10.24 -8.96 -7.56
CA HIS A 258 -11.31 -9.80 -7.01
C HIS A 258 -12.46 -10.00 -8.03
N PRO A 259 -13.09 -11.20 -8.15
CA PRO A 259 -14.14 -11.43 -9.15
C PRO A 259 -15.31 -10.43 -9.09
N ARG A 260 -15.77 -10.05 -7.88
CA ARG A 260 -16.83 -9.03 -7.72
C ARG A 260 -16.45 -7.62 -8.24
N CYS A 261 -15.17 -7.33 -8.46
CA CYS A 261 -14.73 -6.08 -9.11
C CYS A 261 -14.99 -6.03 -10.63
N ARG A 262 -15.58 -7.09 -11.20
CA ARG A 262 -15.90 -7.18 -12.64
C ARG A 262 -17.29 -6.65 -12.98
N GLU A 263 -18.16 -6.55 -11.98
CA GLU A 263 -19.59 -6.21 -12.12
C GLU A 263 -19.87 -4.84 -11.47
N PRO A 264 -20.72 -3.99 -12.07
CA PRO A 264 -21.13 -2.73 -11.45
C PRO A 264 -21.93 -3.00 -10.18
N GLY A 265 -21.50 -2.43 -9.04
CA GLY A 265 -22.23 -2.56 -7.78
C GLY A 265 -21.53 -1.84 -6.62
N GLU A 266 -22.29 -1.55 -5.57
CA GLU A 266 -21.86 -0.82 -4.38
C GLU A 266 -20.62 -1.45 -3.71
N TRP A 267 -20.59 -2.77 -3.55
CA TRP A 267 -19.43 -3.48 -2.99
C TRP A 267 -18.12 -3.19 -3.74
N ALA A 268 -18.19 -3.06 -5.07
CA ALA A 268 -17.00 -2.78 -5.89
C ALA A 268 -16.58 -1.30 -5.82
N LEU A 269 -17.54 -0.38 -5.64
CA LEU A 269 -17.28 1.03 -5.39
C LEU A 269 -16.63 1.24 -4.01
N GLU A 270 -17.20 0.66 -2.95
CA GLU A 270 -16.65 0.81 -1.60
C GLU A 270 -15.29 0.11 -1.45
N ARG A 271 -15.08 -1.07 -2.06
CA ARG A 271 -13.73 -1.68 -2.06
C ARG A 271 -12.72 -0.87 -2.90
N ALA A 272 -13.16 -0.17 -3.95
CA ALA A 272 -12.29 0.76 -4.67
C ALA A 272 -11.90 1.97 -3.80
N LYS A 273 -12.85 2.61 -3.12
CA LYS A 273 -12.60 3.72 -2.18
C LYS A 273 -11.65 3.31 -1.05
N LEU A 274 -11.90 2.15 -0.43
CA LEU A 274 -11.03 1.59 0.61
C LEU A 274 -9.61 1.37 0.08
N ASN A 275 -9.44 0.69 -1.06
CA ASN A 275 -8.12 0.46 -1.65
C ASN A 275 -7.38 1.79 -1.94
N VAL A 276 -8.09 2.83 -2.42
CA VAL A 276 -7.53 4.18 -2.62
C VAL A 276 -7.02 4.75 -1.29
N ASN A 277 -7.89 4.87 -0.29
CA ASN A 277 -7.55 5.47 1.00
C ASN A 277 -6.47 4.69 1.77
N GLU A 278 -6.42 3.36 1.61
CA GLU A 278 -5.47 2.46 2.30
C GLU A 278 -4.10 2.37 1.62
N ASN A 279 -4.00 2.54 0.29
CA ASN A 279 -2.79 2.15 -0.48
C ASN A 279 -2.26 3.20 -1.47
N PHE A 280 -3.05 4.22 -1.84
CA PHE A 280 -2.66 5.22 -2.84
C PHE A 280 -2.26 6.54 -2.17
N LEU A 281 -1.02 6.99 -2.42
CA LEU A 281 -0.53 8.29 -1.98
C LEU A 281 -1.21 9.46 -2.71
N LEU A 282 -1.56 9.26 -3.98
CA LEU A 282 -2.28 10.24 -4.79
C LEU A 282 -3.06 9.56 -5.92
N VAL A 283 -4.31 9.99 -6.12
CA VAL A 283 -5.10 9.72 -7.33
C VAL A 283 -5.53 11.06 -7.91
N GLY A 284 -4.74 11.58 -8.87
CA GLY A 284 -5.01 12.85 -9.52
C GLY A 284 -6.00 12.74 -10.68
N ILE A 285 -6.52 13.87 -11.16
CA ILE A 285 -7.34 13.95 -12.37
C ILE A 285 -6.53 14.54 -13.54
N LEU A 286 -6.79 14.08 -14.77
CA LEU A 286 -6.09 14.53 -15.97
C LEU A 286 -6.41 15.99 -16.32
N GLU A 287 -7.61 16.43 -15.97
CA GLU A 287 -8.11 17.78 -16.15
C GLU A 287 -7.25 18.83 -15.40
N GLU A 288 -6.61 18.44 -14.29
CA GLU A 288 -5.72 19.29 -13.45
C GLU A 288 -4.28 18.74 -13.44
N LEU A 289 -3.80 18.25 -14.59
CA LEU A 289 -2.52 17.52 -14.67
C LEU A 289 -1.31 18.32 -14.14
N GLU A 290 -1.28 19.66 -14.27
CA GLU A 290 -0.17 20.46 -13.73
C GLU A 290 -0.13 20.42 -12.20
N ASP A 291 -1.25 20.57 -11.51
CA ASP A 291 -1.32 20.53 -10.06
C ASP A 291 -1.06 19.11 -9.52
N VAL A 292 -1.52 18.08 -10.24
CA VAL A 292 -1.17 16.68 -9.96
C VAL A 292 0.34 16.44 -10.09
N LEU A 293 0.99 17.00 -11.12
CA LEU A 293 2.44 16.92 -11.29
C LEU A 293 3.20 17.72 -10.21
N LEU A 294 2.67 18.88 -9.78
CA LEU A 294 3.21 19.64 -8.65
C LEU A 294 3.16 18.84 -7.35
N LEU A 295 2.02 18.19 -7.05
CA LEU A 295 1.86 17.35 -5.86
C LEU A 295 2.80 16.14 -5.88
N LEU A 296 2.96 15.48 -7.03
CA LEU A 296 3.93 14.39 -7.19
C LEU A 296 5.38 14.88 -6.97
N GLU A 297 5.73 16.08 -7.45
CA GLU A 297 7.04 16.70 -7.19
C GLU A 297 7.27 17.00 -5.69
N ARG A 298 6.22 17.30 -4.92
CA ARG A 298 6.32 17.53 -3.47
C ARG A 298 6.32 16.25 -2.64
N PHE A 299 5.51 15.26 -2.98
CA PHE A 299 5.41 14.01 -2.21
C PHE A 299 6.49 12.97 -2.58
N LEU A 300 6.94 12.96 -3.83
CA LEU A 300 7.90 11.99 -4.38
C LEU A 300 9.07 12.70 -5.11
N PRO A 301 9.83 13.60 -4.44
CA PRO A 301 10.83 14.44 -5.09
C PRO A 301 11.94 13.63 -5.79
N HIS A 302 12.31 12.46 -5.25
CA HIS A 302 13.30 11.56 -5.85
C HIS A 302 12.88 10.99 -7.22
N TYR A 303 11.58 10.98 -7.53
CA TYR A 303 11.04 10.55 -8.80
C TYR A 303 10.61 11.71 -9.70
N PHE A 304 10.11 12.82 -9.12
CA PHE A 304 9.39 13.86 -9.86
C PHE A 304 10.01 15.27 -9.78
N LYS A 305 11.19 15.47 -9.19
CA LYS A 305 11.80 16.82 -9.08
C LYS A 305 12.10 17.45 -10.46
N GLY A 306 11.54 18.62 -10.70
CA GLY A 306 11.52 19.32 -11.99
C GLY A 306 10.63 18.67 -13.04
N VAL A 307 9.58 17.91 -12.68
CA VAL A 307 8.65 17.35 -13.67
C VAL A 307 7.84 18.43 -14.35
N LEU A 308 7.50 19.52 -13.65
CA LEU A 308 6.75 20.63 -14.22
C LEU A 308 7.52 21.36 -15.32
N SER A 309 8.82 21.57 -15.17
CA SER A 309 9.61 22.20 -16.24
C SER A 309 9.71 21.29 -17.47
N ILE A 310 9.90 19.98 -17.28
CA ILE A 310 9.89 18.98 -18.37
C ILE A 310 8.50 18.88 -19.03
N TYR A 311 7.42 19.11 -18.29
CA TYR A 311 6.04 19.13 -18.82
C TYR A 311 5.70 20.42 -19.58
N LYS A 312 6.33 21.56 -19.25
CA LYS A 312 6.12 22.83 -19.96
C LYS A 312 7.07 22.98 -21.16
N ASP A 313 8.31 22.51 -21.05
CA ASP A 313 9.32 22.55 -22.11
C ASP A 313 9.07 21.50 -23.21
N PRO A 314 8.93 21.87 -24.50
CA PRO A 314 8.79 20.90 -25.59
C PRO A 314 10.09 20.15 -25.93
N GLU A 315 11.28 20.69 -25.65
CA GLU A 315 12.55 20.16 -26.18
C GLU A 315 12.94 18.77 -25.63
N PRO A 316 12.91 18.49 -24.30
CA PRO A 316 13.19 17.14 -23.78
C PRO A 316 12.26 16.07 -24.36
N ARG A 317 11.05 16.46 -24.75
CA ARG A 317 10.05 15.57 -25.36
C ARG A 317 10.29 15.36 -26.86
N ARG A 318 10.97 16.27 -27.55
CA ARG A 318 11.40 16.10 -28.95
C ARG A 318 12.54 15.09 -29.08
N GLN A 319 13.47 15.08 -28.12
CA GLN A 319 14.65 14.20 -28.14
C GLN A 319 14.33 12.72 -27.83
N VAL A 320 13.29 12.45 -27.02
CA VAL A 320 12.86 11.08 -26.66
C VAL A 320 11.75 10.54 -27.60
N LEU A 321 11.28 11.36 -28.54
CA LEU A 321 10.50 10.90 -29.69
C LEU A 321 11.45 10.64 -30.87
N PRO A 322 11.18 9.64 -31.74
CA PRO A 322 11.90 9.55 -33.00
C PRO A 322 11.68 10.86 -33.78
N PRO A 323 12.70 11.35 -34.53
CA PRO A 323 12.52 12.54 -35.37
C PRO A 323 11.34 12.31 -36.31
N LYS A 324 10.49 13.32 -36.49
CA LYS A 324 9.55 13.31 -37.61
C LYS A 324 10.37 13.19 -38.88
N GLY A 325 10.05 12.20 -39.72
CA GLY A 325 10.59 12.17 -41.07
C GLY A 325 10.27 13.48 -41.76
N THR A 326 11.30 14.14 -42.27
CA THR A 326 11.15 15.22 -43.25
C THR A 326 10.86 14.59 -44.59
N GLU A 327 9.67 14.85 -45.12
CA GLU A 327 9.43 14.85 -46.57
C GLU A 327 10.16 16.05 -47.21
#